data_AF-A0A8H5CRK1-F1
#
_entry.id   AF-A0A8H5CRK1-F1
#
_cell.length_a   1.000
_cell.length_b   1.000
_cell.length_c   1.000
_cell.angle_alpha   90.00
_cell.angle_beta   90.00
_cell.angle_gamma   90.00
#
_symmetry.space_group_name_H-M   'P 1'
#
loop_
_entity.id
_entity.type
_entity.pdbx_description
1 polymer ?
#
loop_
_entity_poly.entity_id
_entity_poly.type
_entity_poly.pdbx_seq_one_letter_code
_entity_poly.pdbx_strand_id
1 'polypeptide(L)'
;MLPPTRSLGRTLGSEYEPLASHDKELESDSAPSQPSQKKRRFLHHAFLGLFIVSLLLNGFLLYTRKPERIISTPFAQLTYSPAADHVEYERRRFTRGLAYEIPIYERPPSPEVDKAWEELHMWAGSKVPASIARKMDNKTWSIPDQEGYWLTSLDVFHVLHCLDTVRQYAFPNDYPEMQHLSKIHIRHCIGAIRQSLMCFSDITPIVWQWNETLAVGDERDDVVHTCRNFDRIQEWGKKNFYSSMLDLQTHVEWDINA
;
A
#
# COMPACT_ATOMS: atom_id res chain seq x y z
N MET A 1 37.11 39.50 -34.87
CA MET A 1 38.48 40.04 -34.74
C MET A 1 39.40 38.91 -34.33
N LEU A 2 40.12 38.34 -35.29
CA LEU A 2 41.38 37.64 -35.06
C LEU A 2 42.49 38.69 -35.12
N PRO A 3 43.48 38.66 -34.21
CA PRO A 3 44.87 38.68 -34.66
C PRO A 3 45.83 38.00 -33.65
N PRO A 4 47.16 37.99 -33.88
CA PRO A 4 47.88 37.75 -35.13
C PRO A 4 48.94 36.64 -34.97
N THR A 5 49.38 36.12 -36.11
CA THR A 5 50.63 35.37 -36.28
C THR A 5 51.86 36.23 -35.98
N ARG A 6 52.88 35.65 -35.33
CA ARG A 6 54.25 36.16 -35.40
C ARG A 6 55.27 35.03 -35.45
N SER A 7 56.00 35.00 -36.55
CA SER A 7 57.18 34.18 -36.80
C SER A 7 58.38 34.64 -35.98
N LEU A 8 59.26 33.72 -35.59
CA LEU A 8 60.70 33.96 -35.50
C LEU A 8 61.43 32.61 -35.53
N GLY A 9 62.30 32.45 -36.53
CA GLY A 9 63.12 31.26 -36.69
C GLY A 9 64.35 31.26 -35.79
N ARG A 10 64.98 30.10 -35.66
CA ARG A 10 66.44 29.98 -35.67
C ARG A 10 66.87 28.54 -35.96
N THR A 11 67.92 28.48 -36.75
CA THR A 11 68.63 27.36 -37.36
C THR A 11 69.50 26.58 -36.37
N LEU A 12 69.58 25.27 -36.54
CA LEU A 12 70.72 24.36 -36.29
C LEU A 12 70.30 23.03 -36.94
N GLY A 13 70.88 22.55 -38.03
CA GLY A 13 72.29 22.24 -38.16
C GLY A 13 72.46 20.74 -37.93
N SER A 14 72.21 19.93 -38.96
CA SER A 14 72.82 18.61 -39.10
C SER A 14 72.82 18.22 -40.58
N GLU A 15 74.02 18.17 -41.08
CA GLU A 15 74.48 17.69 -42.38
C GLU A 15 74.02 16.22 -42.58
N TYR A 16 73.44 15.91 -43.74
CA TYR A 16 73.16 14.54 -44.18
C TYR A 16 73.58 14.45 -45.65
N GLU A 17 74.66 13.71 -45.91
CA GLU A 17 75.05 13.30 -47.26
C GLU A 17 74.43 11.93 -47.62
N PRO A 18 74.09 11.72 -48.90
CA PRO A 18 73.09 10.76 -49.32
C PRO A 18 73.67 9.36 -49.59
N LEU A 19 72.98 8.32 -49.12
CA LEU A 19 73.23 6.94 -49.56
C LEU A 19 72.39 6.62 -50.79
N ALA A 20 73.12 6.35 -51.88
CA ALA A 20 72.81 5.68 -53.14
C ALA A 20 71.34 5.30 -53.44
N SER A 21 70.88 5.76 -54.61
CA SER A 21 69.69 5.32 -55.30
C SER A 21 69.69 3.79 -55.51
N HIS A 22 68.79 3.10 -54.82
CA HIS A 22 68.30 1.79 -55.23
C HIS A 22 66.90 1.97 -55.80
N ASP A 23 66.80 1.90 -57.12
CA ASP A 23 65.52 1.97 -57.82
C ASP A 23 64.70 0.71 -57.54
N LYS A 24 63.46 0.96 -57.13
CA LYS A 24 62.24 0.16 -57.35
C LYS A 24 62.17 -1.22 -56.71
N GLU A 25 61.35 -1.30 -55.66
CA GLU A 25 60.14 -2.13 -55.71
C GLU A 25 59.08 -1.50 -54.81
N LEU A 26 57.98 -1.04 -55.41
CA LEU A 26 56.75 -0.71 -54.69
C LEU A 26 56.21 -2.02 -54.13
N GLU A 27 56.45 -2.31 -52.85
CA GLU A 27 55.60 -3.25 -52.13
C GLU A 27 54.21 -2.61 -51.99
N SER A 28 53.28 -3.15 -52.77
CA SER A 28 51.87 -2.81 -52.67
C SER A 28 51.36 -3.22 -51.30
N ASP A 29 50.99 -2.22 -50.52
CA ASP A 29 50.17 -2.37 -49.32
C ASP A 29 48.94 -3.21 -49.70
N SER A 30 48.85 -4.44 -49.20
CA SER A 30 47.74 -5.34 -49.52
C SER A 30 46.47 -4.77 -48.91
N ALA A 31 45.66 -4.09 -49.73
CA ALA A 31 44.32 -3.66 -49.36
C ALA A 31 43.52 -4.86 -48.80
N PRO A 32 42.70 -4.69 -47.75
CA PRO A 32 41.92 -5.78 -47.19
C PRO A 32 41.08 -6.42 -48.29
N SER A 33 41.27 -7.72 -48.53
CA SER A 33 40.57 -8.43 -49.60
C SER A 33 39.06 -8.25 -49.41
N GLN A 34 38.40 -7.53 -50.32
CA GLN A 34 36.96 -7.31 -50.21
C GLN A 34 36.24 -8.66 -50.29
N PRO A 35 35.33 -8.96 -49.35
CA PRO A 35 34.64 -10.23 -49.33
C PRO A 35 33.86 -10.43 -50.63
N SER A 36 33.98 -11.61 -51.21
CA SER A 36 33.32 -11.94 -52.48
C SER A 36 31.81 -11.65 -52.39
N GLN A 37 31.22 -11.20 -53.50
CA GLN A 37 29.80 -10.81 -53.56
C GLN A 37 28.86 -11.92 -53.06
N LYS A 38 29.27 -13.20 -53.21
CA LYS A 38 28.60 -14.38 -52.63
C LYS A 38 28.66 -14.42 -51.10
N LYS A 39 29.82 -14.14 -50.48
CA LYS A 39 29.94 -14.02 -49.00
C LYS A 39 29.08 -12.88 -48.46
N ARG A 40 29.00 -11.74 -49.16
CA ARG A 40 28.18 -10.59 -48.74
C ARG A 40 26.68 -10.88 -48.77
N ARG A 41 26.21 -11.59 -49.81
CA ARG A 41 24.82 -12.07 -49.93
C ARG A 41 24.49 -13.12 -48.86
N PHE A 42 25.40 -14.07 -48.62
CA PHE A 42 25.25 -15.07 -47.57
C PHE A 42 25.13 -14.43 -46.18
N LEU A 43 26.02 -13.49 -45.85
CA LEU A 43 25.96 -12.73 -44.60
C LEU A 43 24.64 -11.95 -44.46
N HIS A 44 24.18 -11.27 -45.52
CA HIS A 44 22.88 -10.58 -45.50
C HIS A 44 21.71 -11.52 -45.22
N HIS A 45 21.66 -12.68 -45.86
CA HIS A 45 20.60 -13.66 -45.60
C HIS A 45 20.70 -14.27 -44.20
N ALA A 46 21.91 -14.47 -43.68
CA ALA A 46 22.13 -14.93 -42.30
C ALA A 46 21.65 -13.88 -41.27
N PHE A 47 21.97 -12.59 -41.47
CA PHE A 47 21.50 -11.51 -40.62
C PHE A 47 19.97 -11.34 -40.69
N LEU A 48 19.38 -11.44 -41.89
CA LEU A 48 17.93 -11.40 -42.06
C LEU A 48 17.24 -12.58 -41.37
N GLY A 49 17.81 -13.78 -41.48
CA GLY A 49 17.33 -14.98 -40.80
C GLY A 49 17.38 -14.83 -39.27
N LEU A 50 18.50 -14.36 -38.72
CA LEU A 50 18.65 -14.09 -37.29
C LEU A 50 17.68 -13.01 -36.80
N PHE A 51 17.44 -11.97 -37.60
CA PHE A 51 16.47 -10.92 -37.28
C PHE A 51 15.05 -11.49 -37.22
N ILE A 52 14.65 -12.30 -38.20
CA ILE A 52 13.34 -12.97 -38.21
C ILE A 52 13.19 -13.91 -37.01
N VAL A 53 14.21 -14.72 -36.71
CA VAL A 53 14.20 -15.61 -35.54
C VAL A 53 14.08 -14.82 -34.24
N SER A 54 14.78 -13.70 -34.12
CA SER A 54 14.66 -12.79 -32.98
C SER A 54 13.24 -12.22 -32.86
N LEU A 55 12.63 -11.76 -33.97
CA LEU A 55 11.26 -11.27 -33.96
C LEU A 55 10.25 -12.34 -33.56
N LEU A 56 10.42 -13.58 -34.05
CA LEU A 56 9.55 -14.70 -33.70
C LEU A 56 9.71 -15.10 -32.22
N LEU A 57 10.94 -15.13 -31.69
CA LEU A 57 11.21 -15.39 -30.28
C LEU A 57 10.61 -14.30 -29.38
N ASN A 58 10.82 -13.03 -29.71
CA ASN A 58 10.25 -11.92 -28.95
C ASN A 58 8.72 -11.92 -29.03
N GLY A 59 8.15 -12.19 -30.20
CA GLY A 59 6.70 -12.33 -30.39
C GLY A 59 6.12 -13.49 -29.58
N PHE A 60 6.79 -14.65 -29.56
CA PHE A 60 6.39 -15.80 -28.75
C PHE A 60 6.51 -15.51 -27.24
N LEU A 61 7.57 -14.85 -26.81
CA LEU A 61 7.73 -14.41 -25.41
C LEU A 61 6.63 -13.42 -24.99
N LEU A 62 6.24 -12.50 -25.87
CA LEU A 62 5.12 -11.59 -25.62
C LEU A 62 3.77 -12.31 -25.63
N TYR A 63 3.58 -13.31 -26.49
CA TYR A 63 2.36 -14.11 -26.56
C TYR A 63 2.18 -15.04 -25.35
N THR A 64 3.28 -15.62 -24.85
CA THR A 64 3.28 -16.46 -23.65
C THR A 64 3.28 -15.66 -22.35
N ARG A 65 3.62 -14.36 -22.40
CA ARG A 65 3.40 -13.43 -21.30
C ARG A 65 1.90 -13.28 -21.10
N LYS A 66 1.35 -14.08 -20.18
CA LYS A 66 0.06 -13.74 -19.57
C LYS A 66 0.22 -12.34 -18.98
N PRO A 67 -0.70 -11.40 -19.22
CA PRO A 67 -0.68 -10.16 -18.46
C PRO A 67 -0.70 -10.58 -17.00
N GLU A 68 0.33 -10.20 -16.24
CA GLU A 68 0.21 -10.21 -14.80
C GLU A 68 -1.02 -9.36 -14.51
N ARG A 69 -2.12 -10.02 -14.14
CA ARG A 69 -3.13 -9.34 -13.38
C ARG A 69 -2.38 -8.90 -12.14
N ILE A 70 -1.94 -7.66 -12.12
CA ILE A 70 -1.56 -6.98 -10.89
C ILE A 70 -2.85 -7.06 -10.09
N ILE A 71 -2.97 -8.08 -9.25
CA ILE A 71 -3.91 -8.09 -8.15
C ILE A 71 -3.29 -7.10 -7.19
N SER A 72 -3.43 -5.81 -7.50
CA SER A 72 -3.21 -4.76 -6.53
C SER A 72 -4.21 -5.06 -5.43
N THR A 73 -3.73 -5.61 -4.32
CA THR A 73 -4.53 -5.65 -3.10
C THR A 73 -5.03 -4.22 -2.89
N PRO A 74 -6.35 -3.95 -2.95
CA PRO A 74 -6.88 -2.60 -3.10
C PRO A 74 -6.40 -1.64 -1.99
N PHE A 75 -5.96 -2.19 -0.87
CA PHE A 75 -5.29 -1.47 0.21
C PHE A 75 -4.04 -2.23 0.67
N ALA A 76 -2.86 -1.80 0.23
CA ALA A 76 -1.61 -2.31 0.77
C ALA A 76 -1.35 -1.69 2.15
N GLN A 77 -1.48 -2.49 3.22
CA GLN A 77 -1.11 -2.05 4.56
C GLN A 77 0.40 -2.19 4.74
N LEU A 78 1.09 -1.09 5.03
CA LEU A 78 2.55 -1.08 5.21
C LEU A 78 2.97 -1.48 6.63
N THR A 79 2.13 -1.19 7.62
CA THR A 79 2.37 -1.57 9.01
C THR A 79 2.02 -3.03 9.25
N TYR A 80 2.82 -3.73 10.04
CA TYR A 80 2.50 -5.10 10.43
C TYR A 80 1.24 -5.13 11.31
N SER A 81 0.33 -6.07 11.03
CA SER A 81 -0.81 -6.38 11.89
C SER A 81 -0.86 -7.88 12.16
N PRO A 82 -1.15 -8.31 13.40
CA PRO A 82 -1.30 -9.72 13.73
C PRO A 82 -2.56 -10.35 13.11
N ALA A 83 -3.47 -9.53 12.55
CA ALA A 83 -4.65 -9.96 11.83
C ALA A 83 -4.48 -9.93 10.30
N ALA A 84 -3.27 -9.72 9.78
CA ALA A 84 -3.02 -9.55 8.34
C ALA A 84 -3.57 -10.71 7.49
N ASP A 85 -3.43 -11.96 7.97
CA ASP A 85 -3.91 -13.15 7.27
C ASP A 85 -5.44 -13.32 7.27
N HIS A 86 -6.17 -12.45 7.98
CA HIS A 86 -7.65 -12.43 8.03
C HIS A 86 -8.23 -11.29 7.19
N VAL A 87 -7.39 -10.53 6.48
CA VAL A 87 -7.83 -9.45 5.61
C VAL A 87 -8.36 -10.06 4.30
N GLU A 88 -9.68 -10.02 4.16
CA GLU A 88 -10.38 -10.30 2.91
C GLU A 88 -11.09 -9.03 2.45
N TYR A 89 -11.17 -8.81 1.13
CA TYR A 89 -11.84 -7.65 0.55
C TYR A 89 -13.18 -8.03 -0.04
N GLU A 90 -14.18 -7.17 0.16
CA GLU A 90 -15.51 -7.34 -0.38
C GLU A 90 -16.06 -6.04 -0.97
N ARG A 91 -17.06 -6.17 -1.84
CA ARG A 91 -17.84 -5.03 -2.32
C ARG A 91 -19.07 -4.89 -1.45
N ARG A 92 -19.20 -3.74 -0.78
CA ARG A 92 -20.32 -3.47 0.12
C ARG A 92 -21.07 -2.24 -0.36
N ARG A 93 -22.39 -2.38 -0.55
CA ARG A 93 -23.25 -1.21 -0.78
C ARG A 93 -23.65 -0.65 0.58
N PHE A 94 -23.51 0.65 0.76
CA PHE A 94 -23.96 1.32 1.99
C PHE A 94 -25.48 1.51 1.98
N THR A 95 -26.06 1.68 3.16
CA THR A 95 -27.47 1.97 3.38
C THR A 95 -27.64 3.42 3.79
N ARG A 96 -28.65 4.12 3.27
CA ARG A 96 -28.86 5.55 3.61
C ARG A 96 -29.46 5.78 4.99
N GLY A 97 -30.20 4.82 5.55
CA GLY A 97 -30.84 5.01 6.85
C GLY A 97 -32.07 5.93 6.91
N LEU A 98 -32.36 6.65 5.82
CA LEU A 98 -33.34 7.75 5.80
C LEU A 98 -34.78 7.31 5.41
N ALA A 99 -35.08 6.01 5.38
CA ALA A 99 -36.37 5.48 4.88
C ALA A 99 -36.92 4.31 5.72
N TYR A 100 -37.84 3.52 5.15
CA TYR A 100 -38.68 2.56 5.87
C TYR A 100 -37.96 1.42 6.60
N GLU A 101 -36.70 1.12 6.26
CA GLU A 101 -35.88 0.13 6.95
C GLU A 101 -34.62 0.79 7.51
N ILE A 102 -34.70 1.25 8.76
CA ILE A 102 -33.56 1.80 9.50
C ILE A 102 -32.72 0.61 10.03
N PRO A 103 -31.45 0.47 9.62
CA PRO A 103 -30.53 -0.56 10.14
C PRO A 103 -30.43 -0.52 11.67
N ILE A 104 -30.13 -1.67 12.30
CA ILE A 104 -30.08 -1.76 13.77
C ILE A 104 -29.20 -0.68 14.41
N TYR A 105 -28.07 -0.33 13.79
CA TYR A 105 -27.12 0.65 14.32
C TYR A 105 -27.60 2.10 14.29
N GLU A 106 -28.66 2.38 13.52
CA GLU A 106 -29.19 3.73 13.26
C GLU A 106 -30.56 3.96 13.94
N ARG A 107 -31.07 2.94 14.64
CA ARG A 107 -32.35 3.03 15.36
C ARG A 107 -32.22 3.83 16.67
N PRO A 108 -33.35 4.31 17.23
CA PRO A 108 -33.36 4.94 18.55
C PRO A 108 -32.77 4.04 19.66
N PRO A 109 -32.25 4.64 20.74
CA PRO A 109 -31.74 3.91 21.90
C PRO A 109 -32.65 2.78 22.38
N SER A 110 -32.07 1.58 22.54
CA SER A 110 -32.75 0.40 23.07
C SER A 110 -31.71 -0.67 23.42
N PRO A 111 -32.04 -1.64 24.30
CA PRO A 111 -31.12 -2.72 24.66
C PRO A 111 -30.60 -3.52 23.45
N GLU A 112 -31.44 -3.71 22.43
CA GLU A 112 -31.05 -4.40 21.20
C GLU A 112 -30.02 -3.61 20.39
N VAL A 113 -30.16 -2.28 20.34
CA VAL A 113 -29.20 -1.38 19.67
C VAL A 113 -27.88 -1.36 20.42
N ASP A 114 -27.92 -1.26 21.75
CA ASP A 114 -26.72 -1.23 22.59
C ASP A 114 -25.93 -2.52 22.48
N LYS A 115 -26.62 -3.66 22.52
CA LYS A 115 -25.99 -4.96 22.29
C LYS A 115 -25.35 -5.05 20.91
N ALA A 116 -26.04 -4.61 19.86
CA ALA A 116 -25.51 -4.64 18.50
C ALA A 116 -24.22 -3.79 18.39
N TRP A 117 -24.20 -2.60 19.00
CA TRP A 117 -23.01 -1.74 19.04
C TRP A 117 -21.88 -2.34 19.87
N GLU A 118 -22.17 -2.89 21.06
CA GLU A 118 -21.18 -3.54 21.92
C GLU A 118 -20.47 -4.68 21.20
N GLU A 119 -21.22 -5.53 20.48
CA GLU A 119 -20.67 -6.66 19.73
C GLU A 119 -19.64 -6.25 18.66
N LEU A 120 -19.71 -5.00 18.16
CA LEU A 120 -18.77 -4.47 17.18
C LEU A 120 -17.37 -4.23 17.77
N HIS A 121 -17.28 -3.84 19.05
CA HIS A 121 -16.01 -3.36 19.64
C HIS A 121 -15.54 -4.11 20.89
N MET A 122 -16.40 -4.93 21.51
CA MET A 122 -16.08 -5.64 22.77
C MET A 122 -14.84 -6.56 22.65
N TRP A 123 -14.45 -6.97 21.45
CA TRP A 123 -13.31 -7.84 21.18
C TRP A 123 -11.97 -7.08 21.04
N ALA A 124 -11.89 -5.84 21.52
CA ALA A 124 -10.71 -4.99 21.33
C ALA A 124 -9.43 -5.59 21.91
N GLY A 125 -9.46 -6.01 23.18
CA GLY A 125 -8.29 -6.54 23.89
C GLY A 125 -7.86 -7.90 23.37
N SER A 126 -6.69 -7.98 22.74
CA SER A 126 -6.18 -9.20 22.11
C SER A 126 -4.88 -9.65 22.75
N LYS A 127 -4.77 -10.95 23.02
CA LYS A 127 -3.54 -11.58 23.51
C LYS A 127 -2.76 -12.18 22.34
N VAL A 128 -1.49 -11.82 22.20
CA VAL A 128 -0.59 -12.34 21.15
C VAL A 128 0.74 -12.83 21.73
N PRO A 129 1.39 -13.84 21.13
CA PRO A 129 2.70 -14.29 21.59
C PRO A 129 3.80 -13.28 21.26
N ALA A 130 4.92 -13.35 21.98
CA ALA A 130 6.11 -12.49 21.80
C ALA A 130 6.58 -12.40 20.34
N SER A 131 6.57 -13.54 19.63
CA SER A 131 7.01 -13.64 18.23
C SER A 131 6.16 -12.82 17.26
N ILE A 132 4.91 -12.54 17.64
CA ILE A 132 3.98 -11.69 16.88
C ILE A 132 4.10 -10.24 17.33
N ALA A 133 4.18 -9.98 18.64
CA ALA A 133 4.37 -8.63 19.17
C ALA A 133 5.66 -7.96 18.66
N ARG A 134 6.78 -8.71 18.58
CA ARG A 134 8.06 -8.21 18.06
C ARG A 134 8.05 -7.75 16.61
N LYS A 135 7.05 -8.16 15.82
CA LYS A 135 6.92 -7.75 14.40
C LYS A 135 6.21 -6.42 14.24
N MET A 136 5.53 -5.93 15.27
CA MET A 136 4.82 -4.65 15.23
C MET A 136 5.82 -3.49 15.27
N ASP A 137 5.47 -2.38 14.59
CA ASP A 137 6.32 -1.18 14.56
C ASP A 137 6.42 -0.52 15.94
N ASN A 138 5.36 -0.62 16.74
CA ASN A 138 5.28 -0.09 18.09
C ASN A 138 5.32 -1.21 19.13
N LYS A 139 6.08 -0.98 20.21
CA LYS A 139 6.10 -1.89 21.36
C LYS A 139 4.76 -1.86 22.09
N THR A 140 4.41 -2.98 22.69
CA THR A 140 3.20 -3.12 23.49
C THR A 140 3.49 -3.78 24.83
N TRP A 141 2.51 -3.76 25.73
CA TRP A 141 2.65 -4.20 27.12
C TRP A 141 2.60 -5.73 27.23
N SER A 142 3.53 -6.31 27.98
CA SER A 142 3.49 -7.73 28.36
C SER A 142 2.38 -7.93 29.39
N ILE A 143 1.67 -9.06 29.29
CA ILE A 143 0.57 -9.35 30.19
C ILE A 143 1.14 -9.87 31.52
N PRO A 144 0.87 -9.23 32.67
CA PRO A 144 1.26 -9.75 33.96
C PRO A 144 0.75 -11.19 34.15
N ASP A 145 1.57 -12.03 34.78
CA ASP A 145 1.27 -13.44 35.07
C ASP A 145 1.01 -14.33 33.82
N GLN A 146 1.27 -13.84 32.61
CA GLN A 146 1.22 -14.63 31.37
C GLN A 146 2.52 -14.46 30.57
N GLU A 147 3.56 -15.16 31.03
CA GLU A 147 4.86 -15.18 30.37
C GLU A 147 4.75 -15.56 28.88
N GLY A 148 5.47 -14.82 28.03
CA GLY A 148 5.45 -15.03 26.58
C GLY A 148 4.30 -14.35 25.84
N TYR A 149 3.38 -13.66 26.53
CA TYR A 149 2.23 -13.00 25.93
C TYR A 149 2.19 -11.48 26.14
N TRP A 150 1.70 -10.81 25.11
CA TRP A 150 1.58 -9.37 25.01
C TRP A 150 0.14 -8.99 24.69
N LEU A 151 -0.31 -7.89 25.27
CA LEU A 151 -1.61 -7.31 24.98
C LEU A 151 -1.49 -6.42 23.74
N THR A 152 -2.48 -6.46 22.85
CA THR A 152 -2.61 -5.52 21.73
C THR A 152 -4.09 -5.31 21.43
N SER A 153 -4.42 -4.38 20.54
CA SER A 153 -5.78 -4.17 20.05
C SER A 153 -5.75 -3.79 18.58
N LEU A 154 -6.74 -4.25 17.80
CA LEU A 154 -6.94 -3.71 16.45
C LEU A 154 -7.62 -2.35 16.54
N ASP A 155 -7.08 -1.36 15.81
CA ASP A 155 -7.57 0.03 15.85
C ASP A 155 -9.06 0.16 15.49
N VAL A 156 -9.57 -0.69 14.59
CA VAL A 156 -10.99 -0.67 14.20
C VAL A 156 -11.94 -0.84 15.40
N PHE A 157 -11.59 -1.68 16.38
CA PHE A 157 -12.41 -1.87 17.57
C PHE A 157 -12.38 -0.62 18.47
N HIS A 158 -11.22 0.02 18.61
CA HIS A 158 -11.09 1.27 19.35
C HIS A 158 -11.88 2.42 18.71
N VAL A 159 -11.84 2.54 17.38
CA VAL A 159 -12.59 3.57 16.64
C VAL A 159 -14.09 3.30 16.72
N LEU A 160 -14.53 2.04 16.67
CA LEU A 160 -15.94 1.67 16.85
C LEU A 160 -16.43 1.94 18.28
N HIS A 161 -15.62 1.67 19.31
CA HIS A 161 -15.89 2.07 20.69
C HIS A 161 -16.03 3.59 20.82
N CYS A 162 -15.14 4.36 20.19
CA CYS A 162 -15.21 5.81 20.18
C CYS A 162 -16.49 6.32 19.49
N LEU A 163 -16.91 5.69 18.39
CA LEU A 163 -18.13 6.05 17.68
C LEU A 163 -19.37 5.76 18.52
N ASP A 164 -19.43 4.59 19.18
CA ASP A 164 -20.52 4.22 20.09
C ASP A 164 -20.58 5.15 21.31
N THR A 165 -19.43 5.54 21.87
CA THR A 165 -19.33 6.54 22.95
C THR A 165 -19.92 7.88 22.53
N VAL A 166 -19.60 8.37 21.32
CA VAL A 166 -20.16 9.61 20.77
C VAL A 166 -21.66 9.47 20.50
N ARG A 167 -22.10 8.32 19.99
CA ARG A 167 -23.52 8.00 19.79
C ARG A 167 -24.27 8.13 21.11
N GLN A 168 -23.89 7.41 22.15
CA GLN A 168 -24.57 7.45 23.45
C GLN A 168 -24.53 8.85 24.06
N TYR A 169 -23.41 9.58 23.95
CA TYR A 169 -23.30 10.97 24.42
C TYR A 169 -24.31 11.93 23.76
N ALA A 170 -24.75 11.64 22.52
CA ALA A 170 -25.75 12.44 21.81
C ALA A 170 -27.19 12.22 22.31
N PHE A 171 -27.45 11.19 23.13
CA PHE A 171 -28.76 10.86 23.68
C PHE A 171 -28.76 10.92 25.22
N PRO A 172 -28.60 12.12 25.82
CA PRO A 172 -28.42 12.28 27.26
C PRO A 172 -29.61 11.87 28.14
N ASN A 173 -30.82 11.77 27.56
CA ASN A 173 -32.00 11.30 28.29
C ASN A 173 -32.01 9.77 28.44
N ASP A 174 -31.48 9.07 27.44
CA ASP A 174 -31.40 7.61 27.40
C ASP A 174 -30.13 7.10 28.10
N TYR A 175 -29.04 7.89 28.05
CA TYR A 175 -27.74 7.58 28.66
C TYR A 175 -27.28 8.69 29.61
N PRO A 176 -27.97 8.89 30.77
CA PRO A 176 -27.62 9.94 31.72
C PRO A 176 -26.20 9.81 32.28
N GLU A 177 -25.68 8.59 32.41
CA GLU A 177 -24.32 8.31 32.87
C GLU A 177 -23.24 8.90 31.96
N MET A 178 -23.53 9.03 30.66
CA MET A 178 -22.60 9.62 29.69
C MET A 178 -22.36 11.11 29.94
N GLN A 179 -23.21 11.78 30.71
CA GLN A 179 -23.00 13.17 31.12
C GLN A 179 -21.83 13.32 32.10
N HIS A 180 -21.46 12.26 32.82
CA HIS A 180 -20.29 12.26 33.70
C HIS A 180 -18.98 12.03 32.95
N LEU A 181 -19.06 11.65 31.66
CA LEU A 181 -17.88 11.43 30.85
C LEU A 181 -17.15 12.75 30.58
N SER A 182 -15.83 12.75 30.74
CA SER A 182 -15.03 13.93 30.49
C SER A 182 -15.18 14.40 29.04
N LYS A 183 -15.39 15.69 28.84
CA LYS A 183 -15.37 16.31 27.49
C LYS A 183 -14.04 16.10 26.77
N ILE A 184 -12.95 15.87 27.51
CA ILE A 184 -11.65 15.52 26.93
C ILE A 184 -11.74 14.14 26.25
N HIS A 185 -12.46 13.19 26.84
CA HIS A 185 -12.67 11.87 26.24
C HIS A 185 -13.48 11.99 24.96
N ILE A 186 -14.60 12.72 24.95
CA ILE A 186 -15.38 12.94 23.71
C ILE A 186 -14.54 13.59 22.61
N ARG A 187 -13.71 14.59 22.95
CA ARG A 187 -12.77 15.21 21.99
C ARG A 187 -11.74 14.21 21.44
N HIS A 188 -11.24 13.31 22.28
CA HIS A 188 -10.37 12.21 21.85
C HIS A 188 -11.08 11.28 20.89
N CYS A 189 -12.31 10.83 21.19
CA CYS A 189 -13.10 9.96 20.35
C CYS A 189 -13.32 10.56 18.95
N ILE A 190 -13.75 11.83 18.88
CA ILE A 190 -13.90 12.56 17.60
C ILE A 190 -12.56 12.61 16.84
N GLY A 191 -11.46 12.84 17.56
CA GLY A 191 -10.11 12.86 16.98
C GLY A 191 -9.67 11.50 16.43
N ALA A 192 -9.97 10.40 17.11
CA ALA A 192 -9.67 9.03 16.68
C ALA A 192 -10.46 8.67 15.41
N ILE A 193 -11.78 8.92 15.41
CA ILE A 193 -12.66 8.68 14.25
C ILE A 193 -12.17 9.45 13.03
N ARG A 194 -11.91 10.76 13.17
CA ARG A 194 -11.37 11.60 12.09
C ARG A 194 -10.07 11.04 11.51
N GLN A 195 -9.12 10.66 12.37
CA GLN A 195 -7.83 10.12 11.93
C GLN A 195 -8.00 8.80 11.17
N SER A 196 -8.88 7.92 11.66
CA SER A 196 -9.19 6.66 10.99
C SER A 196 -9.78 6.89 9.60
N LEU A 197 -10.79 7.77 9.48
CA LEU A 197 -11.39 8.12 8.19
C LEU A 197 -10.37 8.70 7.19
N MET A 198 -9.47 9.58 7.64
CA MET A 198 -8.41 10.14 6.80
C MET A 198 -7.32 9.11 6.46
N CYS A 199 -7.06 8.14 7.32
CA CYS A 199 -6.10 7.07 7.06
C CYS A 199 -6.61 6.13 5.96
N PHE A 200 -7.88 5.70 6.06
CA PHE A 200 -8.49 4.84 5.06
C PHE A 200 -8.81 5.58 3.75
N SER A 201 -9.23 6.85 3.83
CA SER A 201 -9.50 7.75 2.69
C SER A 201 -10.20 7.05 1.52
N ASP A 202 -11.44 6.60 1.75
CA ASP A 202 -12.23 5.96 0.69
C ASP A 202 -12.49 6.94 -0.47
N ILE A 203 -11.97 6.61 -1.64
CA ILE A 203 -12.07 7.40 -2.87
C ILE A 203 -13.25 6.99 -3.76
N THR A 204 -14.14 6.11 -3.26
CA THR A 204 -15.36 5.72 -3.98
C THR A 204 -16.22 6.95 -4.27
N PRO A 205 -16.51 7.27 -5.55
CA PRO A 205 -17.31 8.43 -5.87
C PRO A 205 -18.75 8.25 -5.40
N ILE A 206 -19.21 9.18 -4.56
CA ILE A 206 -20.63 9.47 -4.41
C ILE A 206 -21.17 10.00 -5.74
N VAL A 207 -22.41 9.65 -6.08
CA VAL A 207 -23.00 10.02 -7.38
C VAL A 207 -24.20 10.93 -7.18
N TRP A 208 -24.46 11.79 -8.15
CA TRP A 208 -25.66 12.63 -8.17
C TRP A 208 -26.65 12.07 -9.17
N GLN A 209 -27.89 11.86 -8.75
CA GLN A 209 -28.95 11.28 -9.56
C GLN A 209 -30.22 12.11 -9.43
N TRP A 210 -31.01 12.22 -10.50
CA TRP A 210 -32.30 12.88 -10.42
C TRP A 210 -33.27 12.06 -9.57
N ASN A 211 -33.85 12.67 -8.54
CA ASN A 211 -34.89 12.07 -7.72
C ASN A 211 -36.25 12.57 -8.20
N GLU A 212 -37.01 11.70 -8.87
CA GLU A 212 -38.32 12.05 -9.45
C GLU A 212 -39.34 12.48 -8.39
N THR A 213 -39.27 11.91 -7.18
CA THR A 213 -40.20 12.23 -6.09
C THR A 213 -39.97 13.63 -5.53
N LEU A 214 -38.70 14.04 -5.44
CA LEU A 214 -38.31 15.34 -4.88
C LEU A 214 -38.09 16.41 -5.96
N ALA A 215 -38.03 16.02 -7.23
CA ALA A 215 -37.72 16.88 -8.37
C ALA A 215 -36.41 17.69 -8.21
N VAL A 216 -35.37 17.03 -7.69
CA VAL A 216 -34.03 17.61 -7.46
C VAL A 216 -32.93 16.62 -7.85
N GLY A 217 -31.72 17.16 -8.10
CA GLY A 217 -30.51 16.35 -8.11
C GLY A 217 -30.18 15.92 -6.67
N ASP A 218 -30.28 14.63 -6.41
CA ASP A 218 -30.05 14.01 -5.11
C ASP A 218 -28.68 13.33 -5.09
N GLU A 219 -27.90 13.62 -4.05
CA GLU A 219 -26.65 12.94 -3.77
C GLU A 219 -26.93 11.52 -3.29
N ARG A 220 -26.20 10.56 -3.81
CA ARG A 220 -26.32 9.14 -3.47
C ARG A 220 -25.03 8.68 -2.81
N ASP A 221 -25.14 8.47 -1.51
CA ASP A 221 -24.14 7.92 -0.60
C ASP A 221 -24.32 6.41 -0.37
N ASP A 222 -25.41 5.82 -0.87
CA ASP A 222 -25.65 4.37 -0.91
C ASP A 222 -25.00 3.68 -2.12
N VAL A 223 -23.76 4.06 -2.42
CA VAL A 223 -22.97 3.49 -3.51
C VAL A 223 -22.21 2.25 -3.05
N VAL A 224 -21.54 1.57 -3.99
CA VAL A 224 -20.78 0.35 -3.71
C VAL A 224 -19.33 0.71 -3.44
N HIS A 225 -18.86 0.37 -2.25
CA HIS A 225 -17.50 0.57 -1.77
C HIS A 225 -16.69 -0.72 -1.84
N THR A 226 -15.35 -0.60 -1.78
CA THR A 226 -14.46 -1.74 -1.52
C THR A 226 -14.07 -1.71 -0.05
N CYS A 227 -14.45 -2.72 0.71
CA CYS A 227 -14.25 -2.79 2.15
C CYS A 227 -13.38 -3.99 2.51
N ARG A 228 -12.70 -3.93 3.65
CA ARG A 228 -12.26 -5.16 4.32
C ARG A 228 -13.51 -5.83 4.90
N ASN A 229 -13.65 -7.13 4.70
CA ASN A 229 -14.73 -7.88 5.32
C ASN A 229 -14.56 -7.82 6.84
N PHE A 230 -15.47 -7.12 7.51
CA PHE A 230 -15.36 -6.86 8.95
C PHE A 230 -15.57 -8.13 9.77
N ASP A 231 -16.41 -9.06 9.31
CA ASP A 231 -16.69 -10.31 10.02
C ASP A 231 -15.41 -11.14 10.18
N ARG A 232 -14.57 -11.22 9.15
CA ARG A 232 -13.26 -11.91 9.20
C ARG A 232 -12.30 -11.27 10.20
N ILE A 233 -12.33 -9.94 10.31
CA ILE A 233 -11.55 -9.20 11.30
C ILE A 233 -12.10 -9.43 12.71
N GLN A 234 -13.43 -9.46 12.86
CA GLN A 234 -14.10 -9.72 14.13
C GLN A 234 -13.85 -11.16 14.61
N GLU A 235 -13.83 -12.14 13.71
CA GLU A 235 -13.45 -13.53 14.00
C GLU A 235 -12.03 -13.62 14.56
N TRP A 236 -11.08 -12.88 13.99
CA TRP A 236 -9.73 -12.78 14.54
C TRP A 236 -9.75 -12.19 15.95
N GLY A 237 -10.49 -11.10 16.17
CA GLY A 237 -10.63 -10.46 17.48
C GLY A 237 -11.20 -11.43 18.53
N LYS A 238 -12.31 -12.10 18.21
CA LYS A 238 -12.95 -13.12 19.06
C LYS A 238 -11.99 -14.24 19.44
N LYS A 239 -11.23 -14.78 18.47
CA LYS A 239 -10.31 -15.89 18.70
C LYS A 239 -9.14 -15.52 19.63
N ASN A 240 -8.67 -14.27 19.57
CA ASN A 240 -7.51 -13.81 20.33
C ASN A 240 -7.91 -12.97 21.55
N PHE A 241 -9.21 -12.89 21.85
CA PHE A 241 -9.73 -12.01 22.87
C PHE A 241 -9.16 -12.34 24.26
N TYR A 242 -8.70 -11.30 24.95
CA TYR A 242 -8.24 -11.38 26.32
C TYR A 242 -9.35 -10.92 27.26
N SER A 243 -10.09 -11.89 27.81
CA SER A 243 -11.28 -11.63 28.63
C SER A 243 -10.98 -11.32 30.10
N SER A 244 -9.75 -11.51 30.56
CA SER A 244 -9.41 -11.26 31.96
C SER A 244 -9.32 -9.77 32.24
N MET A 245 -9.79 -9.34 33.41
CA MET A 245 -9.63 -7.96 33.86
C MET A 245 -8.14 -7.63 33.91
N LEU A 246 -7.70 -6.71 33.06
CA LEU A 246 -6.33 -6.23 33.05
C LEU A 246 -6.13 -5.34 34.27
N ASP A 247 -5.26 -5.74 35.19
CA ASP A 247 -4.72 -4.80 36.17
C ASP A 247 -3.72 -3.86 35.47
N LEU A 248 -4.24 -2.80 34.85
CA LEU A 248 -3.45 -1.79 34.15
C LEU A 248 -2.61 -0.90 35.09
N GLN A 249 -2.63 -1.15 36.41
CA GLN A 249 -1.87 -0.36 37.39
C GLN A 249 -0.49 -0.95 37.68
N THR A 250 -0.24 -2.21 37.28
CA THR A 250 1.06 -2.85 37.45
C THR A 250 2.03 -2.41 36.35
N HIS A 251 3.12 -1.72 36.73
CA HIS A 251 4.20 -1.38 35.80
C HIS A 251 5.02 -2.64 35.46
N VAL A 252 5.15 -2.95 34.17
CA VAL A 252 5.99 -4.04 33.67
C VAL A 252 7.07 -3.44 32.78
N GLU A 253 8.33 -3.82 32.99
CA GLU A 253 9.44 -3.34 32.17
C GLU A 253 9.31 -3.81 30.71
N TRP A 254 9.71 -2.94 29.78
CA TRP A 254 9.58 -3.16 28.34
C TRP A 254 10.69 -4.07 27.79
N ASP A 255 10.74 -5.34 28.19
CA ASP A 255 11.69 -6.29 27.59
C ASP A 255 11.01 -7.27 26.63
N ILE A 256 11.21 -7.05 25.33
CA ILE A 256 10.75 -7.97 24.26
C ILE A 256 11.86 -8.94 23.82
N ASN A 257 13.05 -8.84 24.40
CA ASN A 257 14.25 -9.57 24.03
C ASN A 257 14.66 -10.66 25.05
N ALA A 258 13.92 -10.80 26.16
CA ALA A 258 14.01 -11.97 27.03
C ALA A 258 13.39 -13.22 26.37
#